data_AF-A0A239L8R3-F1
#
_entry.id   AF-A0A239L8R3-F1
#
_cell.length_a   1.000
_cell.length_b   1.000
_cell.length_c   1.000
_cell.angle_alpha   90.00
_cell.angle_beta   90.00
_cell.angle_gamma   90.00
#
_symmetry.space_group_name_H-M   'P 1'
#
loop_
_entity.id
_entity.type
_entity.pdbx_description
1 polymer ?
#
loop_
_entity_poly.entity_id
_entity_poly.type
_entity_poly.pdbx_seq_one_letter_code
_entity_poly.pdbx_strand_id
1 'polypeptide(L)'
;MNTHDLHGYSYEDRQGVLPILTKAFTHCGGWVLDRKTTSASTMEFKLEIQLRSIMELYSSLVASGIELTRIAHATLTDLCTCRQHVDRAGEPNQVVCIRLELNFLEDVTLHSLLMTGSGMA
;
A
#
# COMPACT_ATOMS: atom_id res chain seq x y z
N MET A 1 8.49 12.35 -14.06
CA MET A 1 8.00 12.23 -12.67
C MET A 1 8.51 10.90 -12.15
N ASN A 2 9.31 10.87 -11.08
CA ASN A 2 9.79 9.59 -10.52
C ASN A 2 8.63 8.89 -9.81
N THR A 3 8.48 7.59 -10.03
CA THR A 3 7.52 6.75 -9.33
C THR A 3 8.21 6.07 -8.16
N HIS A 4 7.59 6.10 -6.99
CA HIS A 4 8.06 5.41 -5.80
C HIS A 4 7.38 4.05 -5.70
N ASP A 5 8.19 3.00 -5.69
CA ASP A 5 7.70 1.62 -5.68
C ASP A 5 7.62 1.12 -4.24
N LEU A 6 6.41 0.77 -3.84
CA LEU A 6 6.10 0.27 -2.51
C LEU A 6 5.56 -1.16 -2.63
N HIS A 7 6.08 -2.04 -1.80
CA HIS A 7 5.58 -3.40 -1.65
C HIS A 7 5.02 -3.58 -0.24
N GLY A 8 3.85 -4.19 -0.16
CA GLY A 8 3.21 -4.58 1.09
C GLY A 8 2.46 -5.90 1.00
N TYR A 9 2.01 -6.36 2.15
CA TYR A 9 1.25 -7.58 2.32
C TYR A 9 -0.01 -7.29 3.14
N SER A 10 -1.02 -8.12 2.99
CA SER A 10 -2.15 -8.13 3.92
C SER A 10 -2.54 -9.57 4.23
N TYR A 11 -2.85 -9.83 5.49
CA TYR A 11 -3.43 -11.09 5.95
C TYR A 11 -4.96 -11.09 5.86
N GLU A 12 -5.54 -9.92 5.64
CA GLU A 12 -6.98 -9.74 5.48
C GLU A 12 -7.42 -10.10 4.07
N ASP A 13 -8.69 -10.51 3.92
CA ASP A 13 -9.24 -10.80 2.61
C ASP A 13 -9.27 -9.55 1.72
N ARG A 14 -8.97 -9.77 0.44
CA ARG A 14 -8.93 -8.73 -0.57
C ARG A 14 -10.23 -7.93 -0.63
N GLN A 15 -11.40 -8.56 -0.50
CA GLN A 15 -12.67 -7.85 -0.58
C GLN A 15 -12.88 -6.90 0.62
N GLY A 16 -12.31 -7.22 1.78
CA GLY A 16 -12.35 -6.38 2.97
C GLY A 16 -11.38 -5.20 2.90
N VAL A 17 -10.17 -5.41 2.40
CA VAL A 17 -9.11 -4.39 2.36
C VAL A 17 -9.35 -3.32 1.30
N LEU A 18 -9.88 -3.69 0.13
CA LEU A 18 -9.99 -2.76 -1.00
C LEU A 18 -10.86 -1.53 -0.75
N PRO A 19 -12.05 -1.62 -0.14
CA PRO A 19 -12.84 -0.45 0.20
C PRO A 19 -12.11 0.47 1.20
N ILE A 20 -11.40 -0.12 2.17
CA ILE A 20 -10.64 0.61 3.19
C ILE A 20 -9.51 1.40 2.52
N LEU A 21 -8.72 0.76 1.66
CA LEU A 21 -7.63 1.42 0.92
C LEU A 21 -8.14 2.50 -0.03
N THR A 22 -9.22 2.23 -0.77
CA THR A 22 -9.79 3.22 -1.69
C THR A 22 -10.26 4.46 -0.92
N LYS A 23 -10.86 4.27 0.26
CA LYS A 23 -11.24 5.35 1.16
C LYS A 23 -10.01 6.09 1.70
N ALA A 24 -8.97 5.37 2.11
CA ALA A 24 -7.72 5.96 2.58
C ALA A 24 -7.08 6.85 1.52
N PHE A 25 -6.94 6.37 0.28
CA PHE A 25 -6.39 7.16 -0.83
C PHE A 25 -7.18 8.44 -1.06
N THR A 26 -8.52 8.33 -1.09
CA THR A 26 -9.40 9.49 -1.27
C THR A 26 -9.28 10.48 -0.12
N HIS A 27 -9.21 9.99 1.12
CA HIS A 27 -9.12 10.83 2.33
C HIS A 27 -7.82 11.65 2.35
N CYS A 28 -6.70 11.06 1.92
CA CYS A 28 -5.42 11.75 1.82
C CYS A 28 -5.31 12.69 0.61
N GLY A 29 -6.38 12.83 -0.19
CA GLY A 29 -6.39 13.63 -1.42
C GLY A 29 -5.61 13.00 -2.57
N GLY A 30 -5.41 11.67 -2.52
CA GLY A 30 -4.75 10.91 -3.57
C GLY A 30 -5.71 10.57 -4.73
N TRP A 31 -5.17 10.52 -5.93
CA TRP A 31 -5.85 10.13 -7.15
C TRP A 31 -5.36 8.75 -7.60
N VAL A 32 -6.24 7.76 -7.64
CA VAL A 32 -5.90 6.44 -8.19
C VAL A 32 -5.95 6.52 -9.70
N LEU A 33 -4.78 6.39 -10.34
CA LEU A 33 -4.62 6.42 -11.80
C LEU A 33 -4.93 5.06 -12.42
N ASP A 34 -4.47 3.99 -11.77
CA ASP A 34 -4.65 2.63 -12.25
C ASP A 34 -4.81 1.68 -11.06
N ARG A 35 -5.59 0.63 -11.29
CA ARG A 35 -5.85 -0.42 -10.32
C ARG A 35 -5.93 -1.75 -11.06
N LYS A 36 -4.92 -2.59 -10.88
CA LYS A 36 -4.77 -3.82 -11.66
C LYS A 36 -4.64 -5.04 -10.77
N THR A 37 -5.41 -6.08 -11.08
CA THR A 37 -5.15 -7.44 -10.58
C THR A 37 -4.02 -8.04 -11.39
N THR A 38 -2.88 -8.35 -10.76
CA THR A 38 -1.73 -8.94 -11.44
C THR A 38 -1.68 -10.46 -11.29
N SER A 39 -2.22 -11.00 -10.20
CA SER A 39 -2.39 -12.43 -9.97
C SER A 39 -3.64 -12.70 -9.11
N ALA A 40 -3.89 -13.97 -8.73
CA ALA A 40 -4.97 -14.30 -7.80
C ALA A 40 -4.79 -13.61 -6.42
N SER A 41 -3.55 -13.54 -5.94
CA SER A 41 -3.17 -12.98 -4.64
C SER A 41 -2.52 -11.60 -4.72
N THR A 42 -2.25 -11.07 -5.91
CA THR A 42 -1.49 -9.81 -6.06
C THR A 42 -2.32 -8.74 -6.75
N MET A 43 -2.21 -7.52 -6.24
CA MET A 43 -2.86 -6.34 -6.80
C MET A 43 -1.92 -5.14 -6.80
N GLU A 44 -2.00 -4.33 -7.85
CA GLU A 44 -1.23 -3.11 -8.00
C GLU A 44 -2.17 -1.90 -8.03
N PHE A 45 -1.74 -0.83 -7.35
CA PHE A 45 -2.31 0.50 -7.42
C PHE A 45 -1.25 1.46 -7.92
N LYS A 46 -1.62 2.31 -8.87
CA LYS A 46 -0.86 3.52 -9.19
C LYS A 46 -1.67 4.70 -8.73
N LEU A 47 -1.06 5.55 -7.93
CA LEU A 47 -1.71 6.73 -7.41
C LEU A 47 -0.77 7.94 -7.46
N GLU A 48 -1.38 9.10 -7.62
CA GLU A 48 -0.75 10.40 -7.43
C GLU A 48 -1.26 11.03 -6.15
N ILE A 49 -0.36 11.60 -5.35
CA ILE A 49 -0.74 12.27 -4.12
C ILE A 49 0.15 13.48 -3.88
N GLN A 50 -0.39 14.50 -3.22
CA GLN A 50 0.41 15.64 -2.80
C GLN A 50 1.41 15.21 -1.72
N LEU A 51 2.66 15.63 -1.84
CA LEU A 51 3.73 15.31 -0.89
C LEU A 51 3.38 15.71 0.55
N ARG A 52 2.59 16.78 0.73
CA ARG A 52 2.10 17.21 2.06
C ARG A 52 1.22 16.16 2.75
N SER A 53 0.54 15.30 2.00
CA SER A 53 -0.34 14.26 2.51
C SER A 53 0.36 12.91 2.72
N ILE A 54 1.68 12.82 2.46
CA ILE A 54 2.39 11.54 2.49
C ILE A 54 2.38 10.87 3.87
N MET A 55 2.40 11.68 4.93
CA MET A 55 2.33 11.18 6.31
C MET A 55 0.97 10.54 6.61
N GLU A 56 -0.11 11.16 6.14
CA GLU A 56 -1.47 10.63 6.29
C GLU A 56 -1.67 9.37 5.45
N LEU A 57 -1.09 9.31 4.24
CA LEU A 57 -1.10 8.10 3.43
C LEU A 57 -0.38 6.96 4.14
N TYR A 58 0.83 7.22 4.65
CA TYR A 58 1.63 6.21 5.33
C TYR A 58 0.90 5.68 6.58
N SER A 59 0.37 6.55 7.44
CA SER A 59 -0.39 6.11 8.61
C SER A 59 -1.66 5.35 8.22
N SER A 60 -2.37 5.78 7.18
CA SER A 60 -3.59 5.11 6.72
C SER A 60 -3.32 3.73 6.14
N LEU A 61 -2.21 3.54 5.41
CA LEU A 61 -1.80 2.22 4.91
C LEU A 61 -1.60 1.24 6.05
N VAL A 62 -0.83 1.63 7.07
CA VAL A 62 -0.58 0.79 8.25
C VAL A 62 -1.87 0.52 9.03
N ALA A 63 -2.70 1.55 9.24
CA ALA A 63 -3.99 1.40 9.92
C ALA A 63 -5.00 0.53 9.15
N SER A 64 -4.80 0.35 7.84
CA SER A 64 -5.63 -0.52 7.00
C SER A 64 -5.22 -1.99 7.06
N GLY A 65 -4.25 -2.35 7.91
CA GLY A 65 -3.72 -3.73 8.00
C GLY A 65 -2.78 -4.09 6.86
N ILE A 66 -2.12 -3.09 6.25
CA ILE A 66 -1.05 -3.34 5.28
C ILE A 66 0.28 -3.42 6.00
N GLU A 67 0.92 -4.57 5.89
CA GLU A 67 2.28 -4.82 6.34
C GLU A 67 3.26 -4.40 5.24
N LEU A 68 3.93 -3.27 5.44
CA LEU A 68 4.85 -2.72 4.45
C LEU A 68 6.22 -3.41 4.55
N THR A 69 6.86 -3.63 3.41
CA THR A 69 8.26 -4.07 3.41
C THR A 69 9.16 -3.02 4.05
N ARG A 70 10.34 -3.44 4.53
CA ARG A 70 11.37 -2.52 5.06
C ARG A 70 11.73 -1.42 4.06
N ILE A 71 11.80 -1.76 2.77
CA ILE A 71 12.11 -0.80 1.70
C ILE A 71 10.96 0.22 1.57
N ALA A 72 9.71 -0.24 1.55
CA ALA A 72 8.55 0.66 1.49
C ALA A 72 8.47 1.59 2.71
N HIS A 73 8.75 1.10 3.91
CA HIS A 73 8.86 1.93 5.11
C HIS A 73 9.95 2.99 5.00
N ALA A 74 11.14 2.62 4.51
CA ALA A 74 12.23 3.57 4.30
C ALA A 74 11.84 4.64 3.28
N THR A 75 11.29 4.26 2.12
CA THR A 75 10.84 5.20 1.09
C THR A 75 9.78 6.17 1.58
N LEU A 76 8.77 5.70 2.32
CA LEU A 76 7.73 6.58 2.90
C LEU A 76 8.30 7.51 3.98
N THR A 77 9.25 7.02 4.77
CA THR A 77 9.96 7.84 5.78
C THR A 77 10.80 8.93 5.13
N ASP A 78 11.52 8.60 4.05
CA ASP A 78 12.29 9.56 3.27
C ASP A 78 11.37 10.64 2.69
N LEU A 79 10.22 10.27 2.11
CA LEU A 79 9.25 11.24 1.61
C LEU A 79 8.65 12.11 2.72
N CYS A 80 8.37 11.55 3.89
CA CYS A 80 7.95 12.33 5.06
C CYS A 80 9.03 13.33 5.49
N THR A 81 10.30 12.95 5.39
CA THR A 81 11.44 13.82 5.70
C THR A 81 11.60 14.90 4.62
N CYS A 82 11.53 14.55 3.34
CA CYS A 82 11.53 15.50 2.23
C CYS A 82 10.43 16.55 2.39
N ARG A 83 9.20 16.11 2.72
CA ARG A 83 8.08 17.02 3.03
C ARG A 83 8.50 18.09 4.06
N GLN A 84 9.11 17.69 5.18
CA GLN A 84 9.50 18.63 6.24
C GLN A 84 10.50 19.70 5.77
N HIS A 85 11.31 19.40 4.76
CA HIS A 85 12.33 20.31 4.25
C HIS A 85 11.86 21.13 3.04
N VAL A 86 10.96 20.59 2.21
CA VAL A 86 10.38 21.27 1.03
C VAL A 86 9.33 22.32 1.42
N ASP A 87 8.54 22.07 2.48
CA ASP A 87 7.48 22.99 2.94
C ASP A 87 8.00 24.39 3.35
N ARG A 88 9.32 24.53 3.56
CA ARG A 88 9.97 25.80 3.92
C ARG A 88 10.22 26.72 2.72
N ALA A 89 10.14 26.22 1.49
CA ALA A 89 10.54 26.97 0.30
C ALA A 89 9.39 27.72 -0.42
N GLY A 90 8.15 27.63 0.06
CA GLY A 90 7.01 28.29 -0.60
C GLY A 90 6.63 27.68 -1.96
N GLU A 91 7.18 26.51 -2.30
CA GLU A 91 6.86 25.79 -3.53
C GLU A 91 5.47 25.13 -3.42
N PRO A 92 4.53 25.44 -4.33
CA PRO A 92 3.19 24.91 -4.26
C PRO A 92 3.17 23.45 -4.75
N ASN A 93 2.58 22.58 -3.92
CA ASN A 93 1.83 21.42 -4.39
C ASN A 93 2.61 20.34 -5.16
N GLN A 94 3.80 19.95 -4.67
CA GLN A 94 4.54 18.83 -5.24
C GLN A 94 3.69 17.55 -5.18
N VAL A 95 3.46 16.93 -6.34
CA VAL A 95 2.79 15.64 -6.47
C VAL A 95 3.84 14.54 -6.60
N VAL A 96 3.61 13.41 -5.93
CA VAL A 96 4.42 12.20 -6.05
C VAL A 96 3.59 11.07 -6.63
N CYS A 97 4.19 10.29 -7.52
CA CYS A 97 3.62 9.04 -8.02
C CYS A 97 4.05 7.89 -7.12
N ILE A 98 3.11 7.05 -6.73
CA ILE A 98 3.35 5.83 -5.97
C ILE A 98 2.81 4.65 -6.78
N ARG A 99 3.62 3.60 -6.92
CA ARG A 99 3.16 2.28 -7.32
C ARG A 99 3.17 1.39 -6.09
N LEU A 100 1.99 1.03 -5.61
CA LEU A 100 1.81 0.12 -4.48
C LEU A 100 1.40 -1.25 -4.99
N GLU A 101 2.27 -2.23 -4.81
CA GLU A 101 1.92 -3.64 -5.02
C GLU A 101 1.63 -4.30 -3.67
N LEU A 102 0.48 -4.98 -3.61
CA LEU A 102 0.00 -5.69 -2.44
C LEU A 102 -0.15 -7.17 -2.73
N ASN A 103 0.42 -7.98 -1.85
CA ASN A 103 0.25 -9.42 -1.84
C ASN A 103 -0.69 -9.82 -0.70
N PHE A 104 -1.85 -10.34 -1.04
CA PHE A 104 -2.81 -10.92 -0.11
C PHE A 104 -2.37 -12.33 0.21
N LEU A 105 -1.99 -12.56 1.47
CA LEU A 105 -1.55 -13.85 1.93
C LEU A 105 -2.80 -14.69 2.24
N GLU A 106 -2.83 -15.91 1.70
CA GLU A 106 -3.90 -16.84 2.06
C GLU A 106 -3.78 -17.20 3.53
N ASP A 107 -4.92 -17.17 4.22
CA ASP A 107 -5.02 -17.65 5.58
C ASP A 107 -4.79 -19.18 5.53
N VAL A 108 -3.68 -19.65 6.10
CA VAL A 108 -3.40 -21.09 6.20
C VAL A 108 -4.36 -21.65 7.24
N THR A 109 -5.57 -21.97 6.80
CA THR A 109 -6.56 -22.57 7.69
C THR A 109 -6.09 -23.96 8.11
N LEU A 110 -6.40 -24.36 9.35
CA LEU A 110 -6.14 -25.72 9.83
C LEU A 110 -6.72 -26.78 8.88
N HIS A 111 -7.82 -26.47 8.20
CA HIS A 111 -8.43 -27.33 7.19
C HIS A 111 -7.50 -27.56 5.99
N SER A 112 -6.84 -26.51 5.48
CA SER A 112 -5.84 -26.63 4.40
C SER A 112 -4.63 -27.48 4.81
N LEU A 113 -4.21 -27.40 6.07
CA LEU A 113 -3.11 -28.21 6.62
C LEU A 113 -3.50 -29.67 6.88
N LEU A 114 -4.75 -29.93 7.28
CA LEU A 114 -5.24 -31.28 7.51
C LEU A 114 -5.45 -32.05 6.18
N MET A 115 -5.86 -31.35 5.12
CA MET A 115 -6.06 -31.94 3.80
C MET A 115 -4.73 -32.33 3.12
N THR A 116 -3.64 -31.60 3.37
CA THR A 116 -2.31 -31.97 2.86
C THR A 116 -1.70 -33.17 3.60
N GLY A 117 -2.06 -33.39 4.86
CA GLY A 117 -1.60 -34.55 5.65
C GLY A 117 -2.35 -35.86 5.39
N SER A 118 -3.51 -35.82 4.73
CA SER A 118 -4.39 -37.00 4.55
C SER A 118 -4.11 -37.82 3.28
N GLY A 119 -3.15 -37.39 2.44
CA GLY A 119 -2.81 -38.04 1.17
C GLY A 119 -1.70 -39.11 1.25
N MET A 120 -1.22 -39.45 2.45
CA MET A 120 -0.23 -40.51 2.66
C MET A 120 -0.78 -41.56 3.64
N ALA A 121 -1.72 -42.39 3.15
CA ALA A 121 -2.13 -43.62 3.79
C ALA A 121 -2.45 -44.67 2.72
#